data_AF-A0AAW8AXB1-F1
#
_entry.id   AF-A0AAW8AXB1-F1
#
_cell.length_a   1.000
_cell.length_b   1.000
_cell.length_c   1.000
_cell.angle_alpha   90.00
_cell.angle_beta   90.00
_cell.angle_gamma   90.00
#
_symmetry.space_group_name_H-M   'P 1'
#
loop_
_entity.id
_entity.type
_entity.pdbx_description
1 polymer ?
#
loop_
_entity_poly.entity_id
_entity_poly.type
_entity_poly.pdbx_seq_one_letter_code
_entity_poly.pdbx_strand_id
1 'polypeptide(L)'
;MLTVLKTITARGCVALILTGLLIYKGHAAEAVSAEMLLSSCKNAAHQTAAEAKQICHGYIRGYLDAIADLTLEQQADESFQQRALKTRARGQMMQDGAMYRSPYCLPAGLSVSDVVKKLEQEKASIGANAPAAELLSSALRKHFTCP
;
A
#
# COMPACT_ATOMS: atom_id res chain seq x y z
N MET A 1 -30.47 41.61 -39.29
CA MET A 1 -29.28 40.74 -39.31
C MET A 1 -29.14 40.04 -37.96
N LEU A 2 -30.15 39.24 -37.56
CA LEU A 2 -30.26 38.68 -36.20
C LEU A 2 -30.98 37.31 -36.24
N THR A 3 -30.47 36.38 -37.04
CA THR A 3 -31.09 35.04 -37.18
C THR A 3 -30.08 33.90 -37.33
N VAL A 4 -28.79 34.14 -37.05
CA VAL A 4 -27.73 33.13 -37.22
C VAL A 4 -27.19 32.61 -35.88
N LEU A 5 -27.58 33.19 -34.75
CA LEU A 5 -26.99 32.88 -33.44
C LEU A 5 -27.72 31.78 -32.64
N LYS A 6 -28.80 31.19 -33.16
CA LYS A 6 -29.67 30.27 -32.39
C LYS A 6 -29.47 28.78 -32.70
N THR A 7 -28.60 28.43 -33.65
CA THR A 7 -28.39 27.03 -34.10
C THR A 7 -27.08 26.39 -33.66
N ILE A 8 -26.19 27.13 -32.97
CA ILE A 8 -24.83 26.65 -32.64
C ILE A 8 -24.79 25.92 -31.27
N THR A 9 -25.82 26.05 -30.43
CA THR A 9 -25.81 25.58 -29.03
C THR A 9 -26.04 24.08 -28.83
N ALA A 10 -26.45 23.31 -29.85
CA ALA A 10 -26.73 21.87 -29.68
C ALA A 10 -25.58 20.93 -30.10
N ARG A 11 -24.57 21.42 -30.82
CA ARG A 11 -23.45 20.60 -31.34
C ARG A 11 -22.12 20.82 -30.61
N GLY A 12 -22.02 21.84 -29.76
CA GLY A 12 -20.79 22.19 -29.03
C GLY A 12 -20.50 21.32 -27.79
N CYS A 13 -21.52 20.79 -27.11
CA CYS A 13 -21.31 20.03 -25.87
C CYS A 13 -20.73 18.62 -26.10
N VAL A 14 -21.03 17.97 -27.23
CA VAL A 14 -20.59 16.59 -27.48
C VAL A 14 -19.08 16.51 -27.78
N ALA A 15 -18.51 17.54 -28.42
CA ALA A 15 -17.09 17.58 -28.74
C ALA A 15 -16.17 17.80 -27.53
N LEU A 16 -16.67 18.48 -26.48
CA LEU A 16 -15.89 18.82 -25.28
C LEU A 16 -15.75 17.63 -24.31
N ILE A 17 -16.73 16.73 -24.28
CA ILE A 17 -16.67 15.52 -23.43
C ILE A 17 -15.72 14.48 -24.06
N LEU A 18 -15.68 14.37 -25.38
CA LEU A 18 -14.84 13.39 -26.08
C LEU A 18 -13.33 13.70 -26.02
N THR A 19 -12.96 14.98 -25.89
CA THR A 19 -11.54 15.40 -25.82
C THR A 19 -10.96 15.29 -24.41
N GLY A 20 -11.78 15.29 -23.35
CA GLY A 20 -11.31 15.14 -21.96
C GLY A 20 -10.80 13.73 -21.62
N LEU A 21 -11.33 12.69 -22.28
CA LEU A 21 -10.96 11.29 -22.01
C LEU A 21 -9.59 10.88 -22.58
N LEU A 22 -9.05 11.62 -23.55
CA LEU A 22 -7.77 11.29 -24.20
C LEU A 22 -6.54 11.85 -23.47
N ILE A 23 -6.72 12.67 -22.43
CA ILE A 23 -5.62 13.29 -21.67
C ILE A 23 -5.25 12.44 -20.43
N TYR A 24 -6.07 11.46 -20.07
CA TYR A 24 -5.71 10.49 -19.04
C TYR A 24 -4.64 9.54 -19.56
N LYS A 25 -3.39 9.98 -19.49
CA LYS A 25 -2.23 9.07 -19.48
C LYS A 25 -2.32 8.26 -18.20
N GLY A 26 -3.02 7.13 -18.25
CA GLY A 26 -2.88 6.08 -17.26
C GLY A 26 -1.42 5.67 -17.26
N HIS A 27 -0.65 6.16 -16.29
CA HIS A 27 0.68 5.65 -16.04
C HIS A 27 0.45 4.24 -15.50
N ALA A 28 0.68 3.24 -16.33
CA ALA A 28 0.72 1.86 -15.87
C ALA A 28 1.81 1.82 -14.79
N ALA A 29 1.43 1.66 -13.53
CA ALA A 29 2.36 1.60 -12.43
C ALA A 29 3.24 0.37 -12.62
N GLU A 30 4.47 0.57 -13.10
CA GLU A 30 5.43 -0.52 -13.22
C GLU A 30 5.70 -1.07 -11.82
N ALA A 31 5.79 -2.40 -11.71
CA ALA A 31 6.09 -3.05 -10.46
C ALA A 31 7.47 -2.60 -9.96
N VAL A 32 7.51 -1.95 -8.80
CA VAL A 32 8.77 -1.53 -8.17
C VAL A 32 9.57 -2.78 -7.83
N SER A 33 10.81 -2.86 -8.30
CA SER A 33 11.72 -3.97 -8.00
C SER A 33 12.41 -3.80 -6.65
N ALA A 34 12.88 -4.91 -6.09
CA ALA A 34 13.65 -4.93 -4.84
C ALA A 34 14.87 -4.01 -4.89
N GLU A 35 15.64 -4.03 -5.98
CA GLU A 35 16.80 -3.16 -6.16
C GLU A 35 16.42 -1.68 -6.28
N MET A 36 15.34 -1.36 -7.00
CA MET A 36 14.84 0.02 -7.12
C MET A 36 14.40 0.56 -5.76
N LEU A 37 13.71 -0.24 -4.96
CA LEU A 37 13.31 0.16 -3.62
C LEU A 37 14.54 0.39 -2.71
N LEU A 38 15.47 -0.56 -2.66
CA LEU A 38 16.65 -0.47 -1.80
C LEU A 38 17.57 0.69 -2.18
N SER A 39 17.79 0.91 -3.48
CA SER A 39 18.56 2.07 -3.97
C SER A 39 17.88 3.39 -3.63
N SER A 40 16.55 3.47 -3.78
CA SER A 40 15.77 4.65 -3.37
C SER A 40 15.87 4.91 -1.88
N CYS A 41 15.83 3.86 -1.04
CA CYS A 41 15.98 3.99 0.41
C CYS A 41 17.39 4.44 0.81
N LYS A 42 18.43 3.93 0.13
CA LYS A 42 19.81 4.40 0.33
C LYS A 42 19.96 5.87 -0.04
N ASN A 43 19.43 6.30 -1.18
CA ASN A 43 19.48 7.69 -1.63
C ASN A 43 18.67 8.63 -0.72
N ALA A 44 17.55 8.15 -0.19
CA ALA A 44 16.76 8.88 0.80
C ALA A 44 17.56 9.16 2.09
N ALA A 45 18.37 8.19 2.55
CA ALA A 45 19.21 8.34 3.74
C ALA A 45 20.32 9.39 3.56
N HIS A 46 20.85 9.53 2.34
CA HIS A 46 21.88 10.52 2.00
C HIS A 46 21.32 11.90 1.63
N GLN A 47 20.00 12.12 1.71
CA GLN A 47 19.31 13.36 1.36
C GLN A 47 19.59 13.84 -0.09
N THR A 48 20.01 12.94 -0.97
CA THR A 48 20.49 13.31 -2.32
C THR A 48 19.35 13.54 -3.31
N ALA A 49 18.14 13.05 -3.02
CA ALA A 49 16.97 13.23 -3.89
C ALA A 49 15.65 13.18 -3.10
N ALA A 50 14.80 14.21 -3.26
CA ALA A 50 13.46 14.25 -2.67
C ALA A 50 12.56 13.13 -3.21
N GLU A 51 12.70 12.80 -4.50
CA GLU A 51 11.98 11.73 -5.18
C GLU A 51 12.32 10.35 -4.59
N ALA A 52 13.59 10.07 -4.33
CA ALA A 52 14.00 8.79 -3.72
C ALA A 52 13.41 8.59 -2.31
N LYS A 53 13.28 9.68 -1.54
CA LYS A 53 12.59 9.66 -0.25
C LYS A 53 11.11 9.37 -0.40
N GLN A 54 10.44 9.97 -1.39
CA GLN A 54 9.04 9.71 -1.69
C GLN A 54 8.82 8.25 -2.11
N ILE A 55 9.68 7.70 -2.97
CA ILE A 55 9.59 6.29 -3.39
C ILE A 55 9.80 5.36 -2.19
N CYS A 56 10.89 5.51 -1.44
CA CYS A 56 11.18 4.62 -0.31
C CYS A 56 10.10 4.69 0.78
N HIS A 57 9.81 5.90 1.28
CA HIS A 57 8.85 6.06 2.38
C HIS A 57 7.42 5.78 1.93
N GLY A 58 7.05 6.25 0.74
CA GLY A 58 5.71 6.07 0.18
C GLY A 58 5.42 4.60 -0.09
N TYR A 59 6.37 3.87 -0.67
CA TYR A 59 6.19 2.45 -0.94
C TYR A 59 6.05 1.63 0.35
N ILE A 60 6.96 1.83 1.33
CA ILE A 60 6.89 1.10 2.60
C ILE A 60 5.59 1.43 3.34
N ARG A 61 5.23 2.73 3.43
CA ARG A 61 4.01 3.14 4.11
C ARG A 61 2.76 2.60 3.42
N GLY A 62 2.67 2.72 2.10
CA GLY A 62 1.55 2.20 1.33
C GLY A 62 1.40 0.68 1.46
N TYR A 63 2.52 -0.06 1.53
CA TYR A 63 2.48 -1.51 1.76
C TYR A 63 1.93 -1.86 3.16
N LEU A 64 2.37 -1.14 4.20
CA LEU A 64 1.90 -1.35 5.57
C LEU A 64 0.43 -0.95 5.74
N ASP A 65 0.02 0.18 5.15
CA ASP A 65 -1.36 0.67 5.18
C ASP A 65 -2.29 -0.30 4.46
N ALA A 66 -1.90 -0.80 3.28
CA ALA A 66 -2.70 -1.78 2.53
C ALA A 66 -2.92 -3.08 3.31
N ILE A 67 -1.96 -3.50 4.14
CA ILE A 67 -2.11 -4.72 4.95
C ILE A 67 -2.95 -4.46 6.19
N ALA A 68 -2.90 -3.26 6.78
CA ALA A 68 -3.83 -2.86 7.81
C ALA A 68 -5.28 -2.86 7.29
N ASP A 69 -5.53 -2.32 6.09
CA ASP A 69 -6.86 -2.30 5.49
C ASP A 69 -7.41 -3.72 5.22
N LEU A 70 -6.56 -4.63 4.72
CA LEU A 70 -6.94 -6.04 4.55
C LEU A 70 -7.38 -6.67 5.87
N THR A 71 -6.72 -6.38 7.00
CA THR A 71 -7.14 -6.91 8.30
C THR A 71 -8.49 -6.35 8.77
N LEU A 72 -8.83 -5.12 8.41
CA LEU A 72 -10.12 -4.50 8.75
C LEU A 72 -11.26 -5.05 7.89
N GLU A 73 -11.02 -5.25 6.59
CA GLU A 73 -12.01 -5.82 5.67
C GLU A 73 -12.34 -7.27 6.05
N GLN A 74 -11.33 -8.05 6.42
CA GLN A 74 -11.50 -9.42 6.92
C GLN A 74 -12.22 -9.49 8.27
N GLN A 75 -12.15 -8.44 9.10
CA GLN A 75 -12.98 -8.31 10.31
C GLN A 75 -14.44 -7.96 9.99
N ALA A 76 -14.71 -7.28 8.88
CA ALA A 76 -16.06 -6.95 8.46
C ALA A 76 -16.85 -8.20 8.04
N ASP A 77 -16.16 -9.19 7.47
CA ASP A 77 -16.72 -10.50 7.10
C ASP A 77 -16.95 -11.46 8.29
N GLU A 78 -16.64 -11.04 9.53
CA GLU A 78 -16.90 -11.86 10.71
C GLU A 78 -18.40 -12.12 10.93
N SER A 79 -18.76 -13.37 11.18
CA SER A 79 -20.14 -13.75 11.44
C SER A 79 -20.64 -13.16 12.77
N PHE A 80 -21.95 -12.94 12.88
CA PHE A 80 -22.59 -12.44 14.10
C PHE A 80 -22.20 -13.23 15.36
N GLN A 81 -21.99 -14.55 15.22
CA GLN A 81 -21.58 -15.44 16.30
C GLN A 81 -20.15 -15.15 16.78
N GLN A 82 -19.21 -14.88 15.86
CA GLN A 82 -17.84 -14.50 16.20
C GLN A 82 -17.81 -13.15 16.93
N ARG A 83 -18.61 -12.18 16.49
CA ARG A 83 -18.74 -10.87 17.15
C ARG A 83 -19.36 -10.98 18.54
N ALA A 84 -20.40 -11.80 18.69
CA ALA A 84 -21.04 -12.04 19.97
C ALA A 84 -20.10 -12.73 20.98
N LEU A 85 -19.32 -13.72 20.55
CA LEU A 85 -18.33 -14.40 21.38
C LEU A 85 -17.27 -13.43 21.92
N LYS A 86 -16.75 -12.51 21.08
CA LYS A 86 -15.78 -11.48 21.52
C LYS A 86 -16.31 -10.57 22.64
N THR A 87 -17.58 -10.16 22.56
CA THR A 87 -18.16 -9.28 23.57
C THR A 87 -18.43 -9.98 24.90
N ARG A 88 -18.67 -11.30 24.87
CA ARG A 88 -19.03 -12.10 26.05
C ARG A 88 -17.86 -12.82 26.70
N ALA A 89 -16.81 -13.15 25.95
CA ALA A 89 -15.63 -13.90 26.45
C ALA A 89 -14.51 -13.00 27.00
N ARG A 90 -14.82 -11.78 27.43
CA ARG A 90 -13.88 -10.69 27.78
C ARG A 90 -12.93 -10.96 28.97
N GLY A 91 -12.85 -12.20 29.48
CA GLY A 91 -11.98 -12.55 30.61
C GLY A 91 -11.11 -13.80 30.44
N GLN A 92 -11.38 -14.70 29.47
CA GLN A 92 -10.71 -16.01 29.47
C GLN A 92 -10.32 -16.57 28.09
N MET A 93 -10.65 -15.87 26.99
CA MET A 93 -10.49 -16.41 25.63
C MET A 93 -9.76 -15.44 24.69
N MET A 94 -8.66 -14.84 25.16
CA MET A 94 -7.81 -13.95 24.36
C MET A 94 -6.39 -14.49 24.17
N GLN A 95 -6.12 -15.78 24.46
CA GLN A 95 -4.80 -16.37 24.19
C GLN A 95 -4.74 -17.16 22.88
N ASP A 96 -5.77 -17.94 22.55
CA ASP A 96 -5.78 -18.72 21.32
C ASP A 96 -7.10 -18.59 20.58
N GLY A 97 -7.07 -18.02 19.37
CA GLY A 97 -8.26 -17.97 18.53
C GLY A 97 -8.18 -16.91 17.46
N ALA A 98 -7.49 -17.23 16.36
CA ALA A 98 -7.78 -16.84 14.98
C ALA A 98 -8.46 -15.47 14.74
N MET A 99 -8.11 -14.43 15.50
CA MET A 99 -8.23 -13.07 15.01
C MET A 99 -7.36 -13.02 13.77
N TYR A 100 -7.89 -12.53 12.66
CA TYR A 100 -7.12 -12.23 11.46
C TYR A 100 -5.93 -11.35 11.84
N ARG A 101 -4.83 -11.99 12.21
CA ARG A 101 -3.58 -11.33 12.57
C ARG A 101 -2.91 -11.04 11.25
N SER A 102 -2.50 -9.80 11.06
CA SER A 102 -1.44 -9.48 10.10
C SER A 102 -0.38 -10.57 10.19
N PRO A 103 0.18 -11.07 9.07
CA PRO A 103 1.14 -12.18 9.07
C PRO A 103 2.45 -11.86 9.81
N TYR A 104 2.54 -10.68 10.41
CA TYR A 104 3.64 -10.16 11.21
C TYR A 104 3.11 -9.12 12.23
N CYS A 105 3.82 -8.96 13.33
CA CYS A 105 3.49 -8.05 14.44
C CYS A 105 4.46 -6.87 14.46
N LEU A 106 3.97 -5.69 14.09
CA LEU A 106 4.78 -4.46 14.07
C LEU A 106 4.78 -3.82 15.47
N PRO A 107 5.95 -3.48 16.05
CA PRO A 107 6.00 -2.81 17.33
C PRO A 107 5.40 -1.40 17.25
N ALA A 108 4.79 -0.95 18.35
CA ALA A 108 4.29 0.42 18.45
C ALA A 108 5.45 1.42 18.25
N GLY A 109 5.28 2.36 17.31
CA GLY A 109 6.31 3.35 16.98
C GLY A 109 7.38 2.88 16.01
N LEU A 110 7.18 1.76 15.29
CA LEU A 110 8.07 1.32 14.22
C LEU A 110 8.30 2.43 13.18
N SER A 111 9.55 2.80 12.96
CA SER A 111 9.91 3.78 11.94
C SER A 111 10.15 3.12 10.58
N VAL A 112 9.91 3.86 9.49
CA VAL A 112 10.27 3.41 8.12
C VAL A 112 11.75 3.06 8.04
N SER A 113 12.61 3.82 8.71
CA SER A 113 14.06 3.56 8.74
C SER A 113 14.40 2.22 9.39
N ASP A 114 13.66 1.79 10.40
CA ASP A 114 13.87 0.47 11.02
C ASP A 114 13.43 -0.65 10.09
N VAL A 115 12.36 -0.46 9.33
CA VAL A 115 11.97 -1.41 8.27
C VAL A 115 13.05 -1.50 7.20
N VAL A 116 13.60 -0.38 6.72
CA VAL A 116 14.68 -0.38 5.71
C VAL A 116 15.88 -1.20 6.16
N LYS A 117 16.32 -1.05 7.42
CA LYS A 117 17.44 -1.86 7.97
C LYS A 117 17.16 -3.36 7.87
N LYS A 118 15.90 -3.78 8.05
CA LYS A 118 15.49 -5.19 7.92
C LYS A 118 15.42 -5.64 6.46
N LEU A 119 15.01 -4.76 5.54
CA LEU A 119 15.03 -5.05 4.10
C LEU A 119 16.46 -5.29 3.60
N GLU A 120 17.44 -4.51 4.07
CA GLU A 120 18.85 -4.70 3.70
C GLU A 120 19.39 -6.06 4.16
N GLN A 121 18.93 -6.56 5.32
CA GLN A 121 19.29 -7.88 5.84
C GLN A 121 18.73 -9.02 4.98
N GLU A 122 17.60 -8.81 4.31
CA GLU A 122 16.96 -9.79 3.43
C GLU A 122 17.32 -9.63 1.95
N LYS A 123 18.10 -8.60 1.58
CA LYS A 123 18.51 -8.36 0.18
C LYS A 123 19.11 -9.60 -0.47
N ALA A 124 19.93 -10.37 0.26
CA ALA A 124 20.61 -11.54 -0.27
C ALA A 124 19.68 -12.73 -0.54
N SER A 125 18.48 -12.74 0.06
CA SER A 125 17.52 -13.84 -0.04
C SER A 125 16.50 -13.66 -1.18
N ILE A 126 16.46 -12.47 -1.79
CA ILE A 126 15.51 -12.10 -2.84
C ILE A 126 16.30 -11.64 -4.07
N GLY A 127 15.89 -12.03 -5.27
CA GLY A 127 16.55 -11.60 -6.50
C GLY A 127 16.41 -10.08 -6.72
N ALA A 128 17.42 -9.42 -7.29
CA ALA A 128 17.41 -7.96 -7.51
C ALA A 128 16.19 -7.45 -8.32
N ASN A 129 15.73 -8.26 -9.28
CA ASN A 129 14.58 -7.97 -10.13
C ASN A 129 13.24 -8.46 -9.56
N ALA A 130 13.24 -9.10 -8.39
CA ALA A 130 12.00 -9.55 -7.77
C ALA A 130 11.16 -8.33 -7.35
N PRO A 131 9.82 -8.50 -7.21
CA PRO A 131 8.95 -7.44 -6.75
C PRO A 131 9.35 -6.94 -5.35
N ALA A 132 9.36 -5.63 -5.14
CA ALA A 132 9.64 -5.03 -3.84
C ALA A 132 8.65 -5.48 -2.75
N ALA A 133 7.42 -5.82 -3.14
CA ALA A 133 6.42 -6.40 -2.24
C ALA A 133 6.88 -7.76 -1.66
N GLU A 134 7.59 -8.57 -2.44
CA GLU A 134 8.12 -9.86 -1.99
C GLU A 134 9.22 -9.65 -0.94
N LEU A 135 10.15 -8.72 -1.21
CA LEU A 135 11.19 -8.32 -0.26
C LEU A 135 10.59 -7.83 1.06
N LEU A 136 9.57 -6.95 1.02
CA LEU A 136 8.87 -6.49 2.21
C LEU A 136 8.20 -7.64 2.95
N SER A 137 7.47 -8.50 2.24
CA SER A 137 6.76 -9.63 2.85
C SER A 137 7.73 -10.59 3.56
N SER A 138 8.88 -10.86 2.94
CA SER A 138 9.93 -11.74 3.47
C SER A 138 10.56 -11.14 4.73
N ALA A 139 10.96 -9.86 4.66
CA ALA A 139 11.55 -9.16 5.79
C ALA A 139 10.58 -9.03 6.97
N LEU A 140 9.31 -8.70 6.71
CA LEU A 140 8.32 -8.56 7.77
C LEU A 140 8.03 -9.90 8.46
N ARG A 141 7.86 -10.98 7.71
CA ARG A 141 7.64 -12.32 8.29
C ARG A 141 8.81 -12.82 9.12
N LYS A 142 10.05 -12.52 8.69
CA LYS A 142 11.25 -13.03 9.35
C LYS A 142 11.67 -12.21 10.56
N HIS A 143 11.46 -10.89 10.54
CA HIS A 143 11.94 -9.97 11.59
C HIS A 143 10.86 -9.48 12.54
N PHE A 144 9.58 -9.66 12.20
CA PHE A 144 8.45 -9.17 12.98
C PHE A 144 7.45 -10.29 13.27
N THR A 145 7.94 -11.39 13.87
CA THR A 145 7.09 -12.53 14.24
C THR A 145 6.17 -12.17 15.40
N CYS A 146 4.92 -12.62 15.32
CA CYS A 146 4.01 -12.52 16.46
C CYS A 146 4.36 -13.56 17.53
N PRO A 147 4.31 -13.20 18.82
CA PRO A 147 4.40 -14.17 19.91
C PRO A 147 3.16 -15.07 19.99
#